data_AF-A0A4Y1RQ09-F1
#
_entry.id   AF-A0A4Y1RQ09-F1
#
_cell.length_a   1.000
_cell.length_b   1.000
_cell.length_c   1.000
_cell.angle_alpha   90.00
_cell.angle_beta   90.00
_cell.angle_gamma   90.00
#
_symmetry.space_group_name_H-M   'P 1'
#
loop_
_entity.id
_entity.type
_entity.pdbx_description
1 polymer ?
#
loop_
_entity_poly.entity_id
_entity_poly.type
_entity_poly.pdbx_seq_one_letter_code
_entity_poly.pdbx_strand_id
1 'polypeptide(L)'
;MGWKGKGLGKDEQGITEPIKSGIRDPKLGVGKQEEDDYFTAEENIQRRKLDVEIEETEEHAKKREVLAEREQKIQTEVKEIHKVFYCDLCNKQYKLALEFEAHLSSYDHNHRKRFKEMKEMHGSSSRDDRQKREQQRLEKEMAKFVQIADARKQQQQQQQEEESGSALGSTELTSATTLADQDQRKALKFGFSSKGGTSKSPFSSVAKKPKVPVASVFGNDSDEE
;
A
#
# COMPACT_ATOMS: atom_id res chain seq x y z
N MET A 1 -66.36 -49.17 41.57
CA MET A 1 -67.05 -48.19 42.44
C MET A 1 -67.17 -46.90 41.65
N GLY A 2 -68.30 -46.71 40.96
CA GLY A 2 -68.47 -45.61 39.99
C GLY A 2 -69.49 -44.60 40.50
N TRP A 3 -69.10 -43.33 40.54
CA TRP A 3 -69.99 -42.21 40.76
C TRP A 3 -71.01 -42.15 39.62
N LYS A 4 -72.31 -42.25 39.92
CA LYS A 4 -73.41 -42.26 38.92
C LYS A 4 -73.99 -40.87 38.61
N GLY A 5 -73.19 -39.81 38.73
CA GLY A 5 -73.60 -38.44 38.37
C GLY A 5 -74.69 -37.80 39.24
N LYS A 6 -75.11 -38.44 40.35
CA LYS A 6 -75.96 -37.84 41.39
C LYS A 6 -75.08 -37.13 42.43
N GLY A 7 -75.57 -36.00 42.95
CA GLY A 7 -74.85 -35.18 43.93
C GLY A 7 -74.46 -35.98 45.17
N LEU A 8 -73.30 -35.67 45.74
CA LEU A 8 -72.80 -36.34 46.95
C LEU A 8 -73.67 -35.96 48.17
N GLY A 9 -74.26 -36.94 48.87
CA GLY A 9 -75.07 -36.71 50.08
C GLY A 9 -76.27 -37.66 50.19
N LYS A 10 -76.87 -37.77 51.38
CA LYS A 10 -78.00 -38.68 51.67
C LYS A 10 -79.26 -38.33 50.86
N ASP A 11 -79.42 -37.05 50.52
CA ASP A 11 -80.55 -36.50 49.75
C ASP A 11 -80.11 -36.01 48.34
N GLU A 12 -78.95 -36.46 47.84
CA GLU A 12 -78.41 -36.11 46.51
C GLU A 12 -78.17 -34.61 46.23
N GLN A 13 -78.09 -33.76 47.27
CA GLN A 13 -77.95 -32.29 47.19
C GLN A 13 -76.54 -31.78 46.80
N GLY A 14 -75.57 -32.67 46.56
CA GLY A 14 -74.18 -32.27 46.27
C GLY A 14 -73.97 -31.76 44.84
N ILE A 15 -72.95 -30.92 44.64
CA ILE A 15 -72.57 -30.39 43.33
C ILE A 15 -72.20 -31.56 42.40
N THR A 16 -72.90 -31.65 41.26
CA THR A 16 -72.70 -32.69 40.23
C THR A 16 -71.53 -32.40 39.30
N GLU A 17 -71.17 -31.12 39.16
CA GLU A 17 -70.02 -30.72 38.35
C GLU A 17 -68.71 -30.95 39.12
N PRO A 18 -67.72 -31.62 38.52
CA PRO A 18 -66.39 -31.73 39.09
C PRO A 18 -65.90 -30.33 39.48
N ILE A 19 -65.49 -30.15 40.73
CA ILE A 19 -64.91 -28.90 41.21
C ILE A 19 -63.78 -28.56 40.25
N LYS A 20 -63.95 -27.50 39.44
CA LYS A 20 -62.89 -27.00 38.56
C LYS A 20 -61.72 -26.73 39.49
N SER A 21 -60.69 -27.55 39.40
CA SER A 21 -59.40 -27.20 39.98
C SER A 21 -59.03 -25.90 39.28
N GLY A 22 -59.31 -24.77 39.95
CA GLY A 22 -58.82 -23.48 39.51
C GLY A 22 -57.33 -23.68 39.24
N ILE A 23 -56.85 -23.08 38.16
CA ILE A 23 -55.43 -23.09 37.80
C ILE A 23 -54.70 -22.78 39.09
N ARG A 24 -54.09 -23.80 39.69
CA ARG A 24 -53.16 -23.60 40.79
C ARG A 24 -52.05 -22.90 40.06
N ASP A 25 -52.02 -21.57 40.10
CA ASP A 25 -50.87 -20.82 39.68
C ASP A 25 -49.71 -21.50 40.40
N PRO A 26 -48.87 -22.27 39.68
CA PRO A 26 -47.68 -22.78 40.30
C PRO A 26 -46.93 -21.48 40.56
N LYS A 27 -46.98 -21.02 41.80
CA LYS A 27 -46.25 -19.85 42.27
C LYS A 27 -44.78 -20.24 42.10
N LEU A 28 -44.29 -20.13 40.86
CA LEU A 28 -42.90 -20.16 40.51
C LEU A 28 -42.29 -19.15 41.48
N GLY A 29 -41.41 -19.65 42.34
CA GLY A 29 -40.86 -18.85 43.42
C GLY A 29 -40.33 -17.52 42.86
N VAL A 30 -40.37 -16.48 43.70
CA VAL A 30 -39.77 -15.18 43.37
C VAL A 30 -38.32 -15.44 42.89
N GLY A 31 -38.01 -15.01 41.67
CA GLY A 31 -36.69 -15.21 41.03
C GLY A 31 -36.61 -16.39 40.05
N LYS A 32 -37.44 -17.44 40.17
CA LYS A 32 -37.40 -18.55 39.19
C LYS A 32 -37.83 -18.10 37.80
N GLN A 33 -38.79 -17.19 37.72
CA GLN A 33 -39.20 -16.62 36.44
C GLN A 33 -38.09 -15.78 35.81
N GLU A 34 -37.32 -15.01 36.60
CA GLU A 34 -36.18 -14.24 36.09
C GLU A 34 -35.04 -15.14 35.59
N GLU A 35 -34.80 -16.27 36.27
CA GLU A 35 -33.82 -17.28 35.84
C GLU A 35 -34.28 -17.98 34.56
N ASP A 36 -35.53 -18.44 34.52
CA ASP A 36 -36.13 -19.05 33.33
C ASP A 36 -36.10 -18.06 32.17
N ASP A 37 -36.45 -16.78 32.39
CA ASP A 37 -36.39 -15.69 31.40
C ASP A 37 -34.94 -15.42 30.95
N TYR A 38 -33.93 -15.50 31.81
CA TYR A 38 -32.52 -15.30 31.44
C TYR A 38 -31.96 -16.43 30.55
N PHE A 39 -32.36 -17.67 30.82
CA PHE A 39 -31.96 -18.83 30.02
C PHE A 39 -32.82 -19.00 28.76
N THR A 40 -34.09 -18.57 28.78
CA THR A 40 -34.97 -18.56 27.60
C THR A 40 -34.94 -17.27 26.80
N ALA A 41 -34.25 -16.23 27.27
CA ALA A 41 -34.04 -15.01 26.53
C ALA A 41 -33.48 -15.33 25.15
N GLU A 42 -34.10 -14.75 24.14
CA GLU A 42 -33.67 -14.89 22.75
C GLU A 42 -32.21 -14.47 22.56
N GLU A 43 -31.70 -13.54 23.38
CA GLU A 43 -30.30 -13.10 23.38
C GLU A 43 -29.29 -14.17 23.81
N ASN A 44 -29.73 -15.15 24.61
CA ASN A 44 -28.90 -16.24 25.14
C ASN A 44 -29.06 -17.52 24.31
N ILE A 45 -30.29 -17.80 23.85
CA ILE A 45 -30.60 -18.91 22.94
C ILE A 45 -30.05 -18.66 21.53
N GLN A 46 -30.06 -17.41 21.05
CA GLN A 46 -29.49 -17.08 19.76
C GLN A 46 -27.97 -17.04 19.85
N ARG A 47 -27.30 -17.66 18.88
CA ARG A 47 -25.87 -17.43 18.65
C ARG A 47 -25.66 -15.92 18.51
N ARG A 48 -24.68 -15.37 19.22
CA ARG A 48 -24.24 -13.97 19.01
C ARG A 48 -24.06 -13.75 17.52
N LYS A 49 -24.89 -12.88 16.96
CA LYS A 49 -24.85 -12.55 15.52
C LYS A 49 -23.45 -12.04 15.21
N LEU A 50 -22.84 -12.60 14.18
CA LEU A 50 -21.55 -12.12 13.71
C LEU A 50 -21.71 -10.71 13.15
N ASP A 51 -20.65 -9.90 13.16
CA ASP A 51 -20.65 -8.53 12.59
C ASP A 51 -21.06 -8.49 11.10
N VAL A 52 -21.10 -9.65 10.43
CA VAL A 52 -21.52 -9.85 9.04
C VAL A 52 -23.04 -10.06 8.90
N GLU A 53 -23.73 -10.48 9.97
CA GLU A 53 -25.18 -10.74 10.00
C GLU A 53 -25.99 -9.61 10.65
N ILE A 54 -25.34 -8.76 11.45
CA ILE A 54 -25.93 -7.50 11.93
C ILE A 54 -26.05 -6.58 10.72
N GLU A 55 -27.27 -6.19 10.39
CA GLU A 55 -27.59 -5.34 9.23
C GLU A 55 -26.61 -4.16 9.14
N GLU A 56 -26.15 -3.87 7.92
CA GLU A 56 -25.32 -2.70 7.59
C GLU A 56 -26.13 -1.41 7.79
N THR A 57 -26.50 -1.10 9.02
CA THR A 57 -27.03 0.20 9.37
C THR A 57 -25.92 1.21 9.14
N GLU A 58 -26.27 2.40 8.67
CA GLU A 58 -25.32 3.47 8.38
C GLU A 58 -24.42 3.79 9.59
N GLU A 59 -24.88 3.49 10.80
CA GLU A 59 -24.14 3.66 12.04
C GLU A 59 -23.01 2.63 12.21
N HIS A 60 -23.20 1.37 11.81
CA HIS A 60 -22.14 0.36 11.83
C HIS A 60 -21.07 0.66 10.77
N ALA A 61 -21.48 1.17 9.60
CA ALA A 61 -20.55 1.64 8.57
C ALA A 61 -19.71 2.83 9.08
N LYS A 62 -20.35 3.84 9.66
CA LYS A 62 -19.65 5.01 10.27
C LYS A 62 -18.72 4.59 11.41
N LYS A 63 -19.11 3.62 12.26
CA LYS A 63 -18.24 3.08 13.31
C LYS A 63 -17.00 2.38 12.75
N ARG A 64 -17.15 1.58 11.68
CA ARG A 64 -16.01 0.93 11.00
C ARG A 64 -15.09 1.95 10.33
N GLU A 65 -15.64 2.98 9.71
CA GLU A 65 -14.86 4.06 9.09
C GLU A 65 -14.02 4.81 10.13
N VAL A 66 -14.62 5.22 11.25
CA VAL A 66 -13.90 5.89 12.35
C VAL A 66 -12.79 4.99 12.93
N LEU A 67 -13.06 3.69 13.08
CA LEU A 67 -12.04 2.74 13.54
C LEU A 67 -10.92 2.57 12.50
N ALA A 68 -11.26 2.47 11.22
CA ALA A 68 -10.30 2.37 10.13
C ALA A 68 -9.43 3.64 10.03
N GLU A 69 -10.02 4.83 10.14
CA GLU A 69 -9.28 6.10 10.18
C GLU A 69 -8.35 6.17 11.38
N ARG A 70 -8.82 5.75 12.56
CA ARG A 70 -8.02 5.69 13.78
C ARG A 70 -6.85 4.72 13.63
N GLU A 71 -7.08 3.53 13.10
CA GLU A 71 -6.03 2.54 12.84
C GLU A 71 -5.05 3.02 11.79
N GLN A 72 -5.51 3.66 10.72
CA GLN A 72 -4.64 4.25 9.70
C GLN A 72 -3.74 5.33 10.31
N LYS A 73 -4.29 6.20 11.16
CA LYS A 73 -3.52 7.22 11.86
C LYS A 73 -2.46 6.60 12.78
N ILE A 74 -2.84 5.61 13.58
CA ILE A 74 -1.90 4.87 14.44
C ILE A 74 -0.81 4.21 13.58
N GLN A 75 -1.17 3.59 12.45
CA GLN A 75 -0.18 2.99 11.55
C GLN A 75 0.76 4.02 10.94
N THR A 76 0.30 5.22 10.58
CA THR A 76 1.17 6.28 10.09
C THR A 76 2.14 6.76 11.16
N GLU A 77 1.67 6.96 12.39
CA GLU A 77 2.50 7.37 13.54
C GLU A 77 3.54 6.28 13.87
N VAL A 78 3.13 5.02 13.93
CA VAL A 78 4.04 3.89 14.16
C VAL A 78 5.09 3.77 13.04
N LYS A 79 4.71 4.00 11.78
CA LYS A 79 5.66 4.02 10.65
C LYS A 79 6.64 5.18 10.78
N GLU A 80 6.20 6.36 11.24
CA GLU A 80 7.08 7.50 11.49
C GLU A 80 8.07 7.22 12.62
N ILE A 81 7.61 6.63 13.72
CA ILE A 81 8.46 6.21 14.84
C ILE A 81 9.49 5.17 14.37
N HIS A 82 9.08 4.16 13.61
CA HIS A 82 9.99 3.13 13.09
C HIS A 82 11.02 3.67 12.10
N LYS A 83 10.73 4.75 11.36
CA LYS A 83 11.71 5.41 10.49
C LYS A 83 12.85 6.03 11.29
N VAL A 84 12.58 6.52 12.50
CA VAL A 84 13.62 7.11 13.38
C VAL A 84 14.62 6.05 13.85
N PHE A 85 14.17 4.81 14.07
CA PHE A 85 15.01 3.70 14.51
C PHE A 85 15.68 2.93 13.36
N TYR A 86 15.79 3.54 12.18
CA TYR A 86 16.45 2.95 11.03
C TYR A 86 17.83 3.57 10.78
N CYS A 87 18.83 2.71 10.55
CA CYS A 87 20.17 3.13 10.21
C CYS A 87 20.45 2.95 8.71
N ASP A 88 20.53 4.05 7.96
CA ASP A 88 20.82 4.07 6.51
C ASP A 88 22.22 3.53 6.15
N LEU A 89 23.18 3.60 7.06
CA LEU A 89 24.56 3.16 6.81
C LEU A 89 24.70 1.64 6.84
N CYS A 90 23.87 1.00 7.66
CA CYS A 90 23.93 -0.43 7.93
C CYS A 90 22.72 -1.18 7.36
N ASN A 91 21.70 -0.47 6.88
CA ASN A 91 20.40 -0.99 6.47
C ASN A 91 19.78 -1.91 7.54
N LYS A 92 19.79 -1.44 8.79
CA LYS A 92 19.26 -2.16 9.95
C LYS A 92 18.15 -1.34 10.60
N GLN A 93 17.02 -2.00 10.85
CA GLN A 93 15.90 -1.44 11.60
C GLN A 93 15.93 -1.98 13.02
N TYR A 94 15.79 -1.08 13.99
CA TYR A 94 15.75 -1.40 15.41
C TYR A 94 14.33 -1.20 15.95
N LYS A 95 13.95 -2.00 16.95
CA LYS A 95 12.63 -1.90 17.59
C LYS A 95 12.66 -1.03 18.82
N LEU A 96 13.78 -1.04 19.55
CA LEU A 96 13.99 -0.25 20.76
C LEU A 96 14.98 0.89 20.52
N ALA A 97 14.72 2.03 21.18
CA ALA A 97 15.61 3.19 21.16
C ALA A 97 17.01 2.87 21.69
N LEU A 98 17.09 2.08 22.77
CA LEU A 98 18.36 1.71 23.39
C LEU A 98 19.26 0.88 22.46
N GLU A 99 18.66 -0.05 21.69
CA GLU A 99 19.40 -0.85 20.71
C GLU A 99 19.93 0.01 19.56
N PHE A 100 19.14 1.01 19.14
CA PHE A 100 19.55 1.96 18.11
C PHE A 100 20.72 2.83 18.58
N GLU A 101 20.66 3.38 19.80
CA GLU A 101 21.76 4.16 20.38
C GLU A 101 23.04 3.34 20.57
N ALA A 102 22.90 2.09 21.05
CA ALA A 102 24.01 1.15 21.13
C ALA A 102 24.62 0.85 19.75
N HIS A 103 23.78 0.74 18.71
CA HIS A 103 24.27 0.61 17.35
C HIS A 103 25.05 1.84 16.87
N LEU A 104 24.53 3.05 17.10
CA LEU A 104 25.19 4.29 16.69
C LEU A 104 26.57 4.47 17.34
N SER A 105 26.73 4.01 18.57
CA SER A 105 28.02 4.01 19.29
C SER A 105 28.93 2.82 18.95
N SER A 106 28.42 1.80 18.26
CA SER A 106 29.19 0.60 17.89
C SER A 106 30.34 0.92 16.92
N TYR A 107 31.44 0.18 17.06
CA TYR A 107 32.66 0.35 16.27
C TYR A 107 32.41 0.19 14.74
N ASP A 108 31.67 -0.84 14.33
CA ASP A 108 31.33 -1.10 12.92
C ASP A 108 30.53 0.05 12.30
N HIS A 109 29.55 0.60 13.05
CA HIS A 109 28.77 1.73 12.61
C HIS A 109 29.64 2.98 12.40
N ASN A 110 30.48 3.32 13.38
CA ASN A 110 31.35 4.49 13.30
C ASN A 110 32.36 4.38 12.15
N HIS A 111 32.87 3.18 11.88
CA HIS A 111 33.71 2.96 10.70
C HIS A 111 32.96 3.21 9.40
N ARG A 112 31.77 2.63 9.21
CA ARG A 112 30.95 2.87 8.02
C ARG A 112 30.56 4.34 7.86
N LYS A 113 30.28 5.03 8.96
CA LYS A 113 30.02 6.47 8.98
C LYS A 113 31.19 7.25 8.42
N ARG A 114 32.40 7.05 8.97
CA ARG A 114 33.63 7.70 8.49
C ARG A 114 33.94 7.36 7.03
N PHE A 115 33.73 6.11 6.61
CA PHE A 115 33.93 5.71 5.21
C PHE A 115 32.95 6.40 4.26
N LYS A 116 31.68 6.55 4.65
CA LYS A 116 30.69 7.28 3.84
C LYS A 116 31.04 8.75 3.76
N GLU A 117 31.38 9.39 4.87
CA GLU A 117 31.79 10.81 4.90
C GLU A 117 33.02 11.05 4.01
N MET A 118 34.04 10.19 4.09
CA MET A 118 35.22 10.27 3.20
C MET A 118 34.84 10.10 1.73
N LYS A 119 33.99 9.11 1.42
CA LYS A 119 33.51 8.88 0.05
C LYS A 119 32.66 10.03 -0.48
N GLU A 120 31.85 10.65 0.38
CA GLU A 120 31.01 11.78 0.03
C GLU A 120 31.87 13.01 -0.22
N MET A 121 32.83 13.35 0.63
CA MET A 121 33.73 14.49 0.40
C MET A 121 34.56 14.35 -0.88
N HIS A 122 35.09 13.16 -1.17
CA HIS A 122 35.85 12.92 -2.40
C HIS A 122 34.96 12.74 -3.64
N GLY A 123 33.77 12.17 -3.46
CA GLY A 123 32.84 11.84 -4.54
C GLY A 123 31.90 12.99 -4.92
N SER A 124 31.53 13.86 -3.98
CA SER A 124 30.66 15.02 -4.20
C SER A 124 31.39 16.07 -5.02
N SER A 125 32.65 16.39 -4.69
CA SER A 125 33.44 17.33 -5.49
C SER A 125 33.54 16.89 -6.95
N SER A 126 33.81 15.61 -7.22
CA SER A 126 33.89 15.10 -8.60
C SER A 126 32.52 14.97 -9.30
N ARG A 127 31.45 14.60 -8.58
CA ARG A 127 30.10 14.51 -9.15
C ARG A 127 29.49 15.88 -9.41
N ASP A 128 29.63 16.82 -8.48
CA ASP A 128 29.05 18.15 -8.57
C ASP A 128 29.68 18.93 -9.71
N ASP A 129 31.00 18.81 -9.93
CA ASP A 129 31.67 19.41 -11.09
C ASP A 129 31.15 18.84 -12.42
N ARG A 130 30.86 17.53 -12.46
CA ARG A 130 30.26 16.90 -13.64
C ARG A 130 28.82 17.34 -13.85
N GLN A 131 28.01 17.39 -12.79
CA GLN A 131 26.61 17.82 -12.85
C GLN A 131 26.51 19.30 -13.24
N LYS A 132 27.36 20.16 -12.68
CA LYS A 132 27.44 21.58 -13.07
C LYS A 132 27.81 21.74 -14.54
N ARG A 133 28.74 20.92 -15.06
CA ARG A 133 29.08 20.93 -16.50
C ARG A 133 27.90 20.47 -17.37
N GLU A 134 27.16 19.46 -16.95
CA GLU A 134 25.96 18.99 -17.67
C GLU A 134 24.82 20.03 -17.61
N GLN A 135 24.57 20.65 -16.44
CA GLN A 135 23.61 21.74 -16.28
C GLN A 135 23.97 22.94 -17.17
N GLN A 136 25.24 23.35 -17.22
CA GLN A 136 25.69 24.42 -18.11
C GLN A 136 25.48 24.10 -19.60
N ARG A 137 25.50 22.82 -20.00
CA ARG A 137 25.20 22.43 -21.39
C ARG A 137 23.70 22.55 -21.66
N LEU A 138 22.88 22.04 -20.74
CA LEU A 138 21.43 22.15 -20.83
C LEU A 138 21.00 23.63 -20.86
N GLU A 139 21.50 24.46 -19.94
CA GLU A 139 21.20 25.90 -19.92
C GLU A 139 21.59 26.60 -21.23
N LYS A 140 22.72 26.25 -21.84
CA LYS A 140 23.13 26.79 -23.15
C LYS A 140 22.19 26.35 -24.27
N GLU A 141 21.73 25.10 -24.25
CA GLU A 141 20.74 24.60 -25.23
C GLU A 141 19.38 25.29 -25.03
N MET A 142 18.95 25.48 -23.79
CA MET A 142 17.72 26.20 -23.46
C MET A 142 17.80 27.67 -23.88
N ALA A 143 18.91 28.36 -23.60
CA ALA A 143 19.14 29.74 -24.02
C ALA A 143 19.16 29.87 -25.55
N LYS A 144 19.76 28.90 -26.26
CA LYS A 144 19.74 28.86 -27.72
C LYS A 144 18.33 28.67 -28.27
N PHE A 145 17.53 27.81 -27.64
CA PHE A 145 16.13 27.61 -28.02
C PHE A 145 15.29 28.88 -27.82
N VAL A 146 15.50 29.59 -26.71
CA VAL A 146 14.84 30.90 -26.45
C VAL A 146 15.22 31.93 -27.50
N GLN A 147 16.51 32.06 -27.85
CA GLN A 147 16.94 32.99 -28.91
C GLN A 147 16.31 32.67 -30.28
N ILE A 148 16.19 31.38 -30.63
CA ILE A 148 15.53 30.97 -31.87
C ILE A 148 14.03 31.32 -31.84
N ALA A 149 13.36 31.11 -30.70
CA ALA A 149 11.96 31.47 -30.54
C ALA A 149 11.73 32.99 -30.64
N ASP A 150 12.61 33.79 -30.05
CA ASP A 150 12.53 35.26 -30.11
C ASP A 150 12.81 35.79 -31.51
N ALA A 151 13.81 35.26 -32.22
CA ALA A 151 14.06 35.61 -33.62
C ALA A 151 12.87 35.28 -34.53
N ARG A 152 12.21 34.15 -34.28
CA ARG A 152 11.01 33.75 -35.05
C ARG A 152 9.82 34.65 -34.78
N LYS A 153 9.64 35.13 -33.53
CA LYS A 153 8.62 36.14 -33.20
C LYS A 153 8.88 37.48 -33.88
N GLN A 154 10.13 37.94 -33.91
CA GLN A 154 10.50 39.17 -34.60
C GLN A 154 10.26 39.09 -36.11
N GLN A 155 10.57 37.96 -36.74
CA GLN A 155 10.25 37.73 -38.16
C GLN A 155 8.73 37.75 -38.42
N GLN A 156 7.93 37.16 -37.53
CA GLN A 156 6.46 37.24 -37.64
C GLN A 156 5.94 38.67 -37.49
N GLN A 157 6.51 39.49 -36.59
CA GLN A 157 6.12 40.89 -36.45
C GLN A 157 6.51 41.73 -37.67
N GLN A 158 7.70 41.52 -38.23
CA GLN A 158 8.12 42.20 -39.47
C GLN A 158 7.24 41.83 -40.66
N GLN A 159 6.80 40.56 -40.77
CA GLN A 159 5.85 40.15 -41.80
C GLN A 159 4.48 40.83 -41.63
N GLN A 160 4.03 41.06 -40.39
CA GLN A 160 2.78 41.79 -40.13
C GLN A 160 2.89 43.30 -40.42
N GLU A 161 4.06 43.91 -40.21
CA GLU A 161 4.30 45.31 -40.60
C GLU A 161 4.43 45.47 -42.13
N GLU A 162 5.08 44.54 -42.83
CA GLU A 162 5.21 44.57 -44.30
C GLU A 162 3.90 44.24 -45.03
N GLU A 163 3.01 43.41 -44.47
CA GLU A 163 1.68 43.13 -45.04
C GLU A 163 0.72 44.34 -44.90
N SER A 164 0.99 45.28 -43.98
CA SER A 164 0.28 46.56 -43.94
C SER A 164 0.77 47.57 -44.99
N GLY A 165 1.82 47.22 -45.74
CA GLY A 165 2.59 48.14 -46.55
C GLY A 165 3.06 47.63 -47.92
N SER A 166 2.44 46.63 -48.56
CA SER A 166 2.54 46.53 -50.03
C SER A 166 1.43 45.68 -50.66
N ALA A 167 0.70 46.30 -51.59
CA ALA A 167 -0.06 45.61 -52.62
C ALA A 167 0.63 45.87 -53.97
N LEU A 168 0.55 44.85 -54.86
CA LEU A 168 1.03 44.78 -56.26
C LEU A 168 2.47 44.29 -56.39
N GLY A 169 2.72 43.01 -56.68
CA GLY A 169 2.67 42.38 -58.01
C GLY A 169 4.13 42.02 -58.39
N SER A 170 4.52 40.93 -59.03
CA SER A 170 3.85 40.06 -59.98
C SER A 170 4.64 38.74 -60.13
N THR A 171 3.87 37.68 -60.35
CA THR A 171 4.07 36.42 -61.09
C THR A 171 5.28 36.21 -62.03
N GLU A 172 5.81 34.96 -61.96
CA GLU A 172 6.10 34.00 -63.06
C GLU A 172 7.46 34.13 -63.84
N LEU A 173 8.27 33.11 -64.22
CA LEU A 173 8.13 31.67 -64.53
C LEU A 173 9.49 30.87 -64.50
N THR A 174 9.37 29.56 -64.29
CA THR A 174 10.08 28.37 -64.86
C THR A 174 11.60 28.30 -65.12
N SER A 175 12.23 27.21 -64.66
CA SER A 175 12.89 26.19 -65.52
C SER A 175 13.31 24.93 -64.73
N ALA A 176 13.21 23.78 -65.39
CA ALA A 176 13.37 22.43 -64.86
C ALA A 176 14.80 21.86 -65.00
N THR A 177 15.01 20.73 -64.31
CA THR A 177 16.04 19.69 -64.49
C THR A 177 17.51 20.03 -64.13
N THR A 178 18.08 19.33 -63.15
CA THR A 178 18.87 18.09 -63.33
C THR A 178 19.20 17.45 -61.98
N LEU A 179 18.98 16.15 -61.88
CA LEU A 179 19.41 15.28 -60.78
C LEU A 179 20.93 15.07 -60.85
N ALA A 180 21.65 15.33 -59.76
CA ALA A 180 23.01 14.89 -59.56
C ALA A 180 23.15 14.34 -58.14
N ASP A 181 23.03 13.01 -58.07
CA ASP A 181 23.39 12.17 -56.95
C ASP A 181 24.93 12.16 -56.79
N GLN A 182 25.43 12.51 -55.61
CA GLN A 182 26.82 12.23 -55.24
C GLN A 182 26.92 11.91 -53.75
N ASP A 183 26.54 10.68 -53.43
CA ASP A 183 26.71 10.00 -52.15
C ASP A 183 28.23 9.78 -51.87
N GLN A 184 28.88 10.70 -51.14
CA GLN A 184 30.20 10.47 -50.55
C GLN A 184 30.08 10.30 -49.04
N ARG A 185 29.68 9.10 -48.61
CA ARG A 185 29.83 8.67 -47.22
C ARG A 185 31.29 8.32 -46.96
N LYS A 186 32.04 9.26 -46.40
CA LYS A 186 33.31 8.96 -45.71
C LYS A 186 32.99 8.13 -44.46
N ALA A 187 33.04 6.82 -44.60
CA ALA A 187 33.06 5.90 -43.47
C ALA A 187 34.37 6.10 -42.69
N LEU A 188 34.34 6.93 -41.65
CA LEU A 188 35.39 6.96 -40.64
C LEU A 188 35.27 5.70 -39.79
N LYS A 189 36.14 4.76 -40.10
CA LYS A 189 36.32 3.47 -39.44
C LYS A 189 36.77 3.66 -37.99
N PHE A 190 35.84 3.61 -37.05
CA PHE A 190 36.14 3.44 -35.63
C PHE A 190 36.65 2.02 -35.39
N GLY A 191 37.95 1.87 -35.19
CA GLY A 191 38.59 0.61 -34.80
C GLY A 191 38.42 0.36 -33.31
N PHE A 192 37.43 -0.46 -32.93
CA PHE A 192 37.37 -1.08 -31.61
C PHE A 192 38.20 -2.37 -31.66
N SER A 193 39.45 -2.31 -31.20
CA SER A 193 40.31 -3.49 -31.05
C SER A 193 39.84 -4.33 -29.86
N SER A 194 39.01 -5.35 -30.13
CA SER A 194 38.69 -6.42 -29.18
C SER A 194 39.91 -7.33 -29.02
N LYS A 195 40.55 -7.28 -27.86
CA LYS A 195 41.66 -8.16 -27.50
C LYS A 195 41.10 -9.52 -27.05
N GLY A 196 41.18 -10.51 -27.93
CA GLY A 196 40.89 -11.91 -27.62
C GLY A 196 42.04 -12.52 -26.81
N GLY A 197 41.70 -13.09 -25.65
CA GLY A 197 42.58 -13.94 -24.85
C GLY A 197 41.84 -15.24 -24.55
N THR A 198 42.32 -16.33 -25.13
CA THR A 198 41.74 -17.67 -25.04
C THR A 198 42.20 -18.44 -23.81
N SER A 199 41.28 -19.27 -23.30
CA SER A 199 41.47 -20.57 -22.64
C SER A 199 41.93 -20.61 -21.18
N LYS A 200 41.05 -21.16 -20.31
CA LYS A 200 41.19 -22.49 -19.70
C LYS A 200 40.04 -22.76 -18.70
N SER A 201 39.27 -23.79 -18.97
CA SER A 201 38.52 -24.64 -18.02
C SER A 201 38.86 -26.10 -18.41
N PRO A 202 38.56 -27.18 -17.65
CA PRO A 202 37.45 -27.33 -16.69
C PRO A 202 37.78 -28.14 -15.40
N PHE A 203 36.97 -27.94 -14.35
CA PHE A 203 36.70 -28.99 -13.38
C PHE A 203 35.21 -29.02 -13.02
N SER A 204 34.72 -30.24 -12.91
CA SER A 204 33.35 -30.70 -12.89
C SER A 204 32.85 -31.05 -11.48
N SER A 205 31.59 -30.74 -11.18
CA SER A 205 30.58 -31.59 -10.48
C SER A 205 29.34 -30.71 -10.21
N VAL A 206 28.15 -30.95 -10.79
CA VAL A 206 27.14 -31.98 -10.44
C VAL A 206 26.81 -31.93 -8.94
N ALA A 207 25.58 -31.81 -8.43
CA ALA A 207 24.24 -31.56 -8.94
C ALA A 207 23.31 -31.36 -7.71
N LYS A 208 22.04 -31.04 -7.99
CA LYS A 208 20.81 -31.26 -7.18
C LYS A 208 20.37 -30.15 -6.21
N LYS A 209 19.32 -29.46 -6.66
CA LYS A 209 18.21 -28.96 -5.82
C LYS A 209 17.48 -30.14 -5.16
N PRO A 210 16.83 -29.89 -4.02
CA PRO A 210 15.42 -30.25 -3.93
C PRO A 210 14.54 -29.06 -3.50
N LYS A 211 13.28 -29.14 -3.94
CA LYS A 211 12.13 -28.34 -3.47
C LYS A 211 11.53 -28.96 -2.20
N VAL A 212 10.56 -28.24 -1.63
CA VAL A 212 9.42 -28.67 -0.76
C VAL A 212 9.63 -28.34 0.74
N PRO A 213 8.60 -27.94 1.53
CA PRO A 213 7.44 -27.08 1.31
C PRO A 213 7.37 -25.90 2.33
N VAL A 214 6.40 -25.01 2.16
CA VAL A 214 5.99 -23.99 3.15
C VAL A 214 5.40 -24.69 4.39
N ALA A 215 5.98 -24.45 5.56
CA ALA A 215 5.40 -24.86 6.84
C ALA A 215 4.56 -23.72 7.42
N SER A 216 3.33 -24.07 7.77
CA SER A 216 2.33 -23.28 8.50
C SER A 216 2.89 -22.71 9.81
N VAL A 217 2.80 -21.40 10.00
CA VAL A 217 3.09 -20.69 11.26
C VAL A 217 1.78 -20.50 12.02
N PHE A 218 1.27 -21.60 12.57
CA PHE A 218 0.31 -21.59 13.68
C PHE A 218 0.82 -22.58 14.73
N GLY A 219 1.79 -22.13 15.51
CA GLY A 219 2.18 -22.76 16.77
C GLY A 219 1.39 -22.10 17.89
N ASN A 220 0.39 -22.81 18.38
CA ASN A 220 -0.31 -22.54 19.63
C ASN A 220 0.64 -22.98 20.76
N ASP A 221 1.33 -22.03 21.38
CA ASP A 221 2.13 -22.25 22.59
C ASP A 221 1.23 -21.99 23.80
N SER A 222 0.69 -23.07 24.34
CA SER A 222 -0.14 -23.11 25.54
C SER A 222 0.31 -24.34 26.33
N ASP A 223 1.21 -24.12 27.29
CA ASP A 223 1.69 -25.07 28.31
C ASP A 223 2.16 -24.14 29.46
N GLU A 224 1.34 -23.83 30.48
CA GLU A 224 1.21 -24.57 31.75
C GLU A 224 2.54 -24.99 32.41
N GLU A 225 3.23 -24.05 33.06
CA GLU A 225 3.65 -24.06 34.49
C GLU A 225 4.35 -22.75 34.89
#